data_AF-A0A2W7QY07-F1
#
_entry.id   AF-A0A2W7QY07-F1
#
_cell.length_a   1.000
_cell.length_b   1.000
_cell.length_c   1.000
_cell.angle_alpha   90.00
_cell.angle_beta   90.00
_cell.angle_gamma   90.00
#
_symmetry.space_group_name_H-M   'P 1'
#
loop_
_entity.id
_entity.type
_entity.pdbx_description
1 polymer ?
#
loop_
_entity_poly.entity_id
_entity_poly.type
_entity_poly.pdbx_seq_one_letter_code
_entity_poly.pdbx_strand_id
1 'polypeptide(L)'
;MDNNFLTRTQVAFHNLNGLVNGIAMDGTITKSEYEVLKAWCKTHQSLCSEEPFNTFFEEISSKVKTGTIGSEEIIELQEILEKHALSFQEKDKTKSNLHFLQGVCYGIMADGDINKYELEKLKKWMDENEYLSATYPFNEIYEVVEHAIGNRKIENEEYMYLSKYFKEFLKIE
;
A
#
# COMPACT_ATOMS: atom_id res chain seq x y z
N MET A 1 28.23 -8.42 5.25
CA MET A 1 26.86 -8.49 4.72
C MET A 1 26.06 -7.53 5.57
N ASP A 2 25.87 -6.31 5.07
CA ASP A 2 25.05 -5.34 5.78
C ASP A 2 23.63 -5.86 5.80
N ASN A 3 23.18 -6.22 7.00
CA ASN A 3 21.82 -6.68 7.24
C ASN A 3 20.89 -5.47 7.07
N ASN A 4 20.44 -5.22 5.83
CA ASN A 4 19.35 -4.29 5.49
C ASN A 4 18.03 -4.86 6.03
N PHE A 5 17.84 -4.85 7.35
CA PHE A 5 16.53 -5.07 7.94
C PHE A 5 15.88 -3.72 8.19
N LEU A 6 14.65 -3.57 7.70
CA LEU A 6 13.81 -2.44 8.04
C LEU A 6 13.36 -2.56 9.49
N THR A 7 13.25 -1.44 10.17
CA THR A 7 12.61 -1.40 11.49
C THR A 7 11.11 -1.64 11.35
N ARG A 8 10.45 -2.05 12.44
CA ARG A 8 8.99 -2.20 12.45
C ARG A 8 8.27 -0.89 12.10
N THR A 9 8.82 0.24 12.54
CA THR A 9 8.31 1.57 12.23
C THR A 9 8.46 1.94 10.75
N GLN A 10 9.57 1.57 10.10
CA GLN A 10 9.75 1.74 8.65
C GLN A 10 8.79 0.84 7.87
N VAL A 11 8.66 -0.44 8.25
CA VAL A 11 7.70 -1.36 7.61
C VAL A 11 6.28 -0.82 7.70
N ALA A 12 5.86 -0.38 8.89
CA ALA A 12 4.53 0.21 9.10
C ALA A 12 4.32 1.46 8.25
N PHE A 13 5.32 2.34 8.16
CA PHE A 13 5.27 3.55 7.33
C PHE A 13 5.10 3.21 5.85
N HIS A 14 5.95 2.35 5.29
CA HIS A 14 5.89 1.99 3.86
C HIS A 14 4.61 1.25 3.50
N ASN A 15 4.13 0.38 4.40
CA ASN A 15 2.86 -0.29 4.23
C ASN A 15 1.69 0.70 4.23
N LEU A 16 1.67 1.69 5.14
CA LEU A 16 0.63 2.73 5.11
C LEU A 16 0.72 3.58 3.85
N ASN A 17 1.93 3.95 3.45
CA ASN A 17 2.15 4.75 2.25
C ASN A 17 1.57 4.04 1.02
N GLY A 18 1.87 2.74 0.87
CA GLY A 18 1.27 1.92 -0.17
C GLY A 18 -0.25 1.84 -0.05
N LEU A 19 -0.76 1.61 1.16
CA LEU A 19 -2.20 1.49 1.43
C LEU A 19 -2.97 2.73 1.00
N VAL A 20 -2.52 3.92 1.42
CA VAL A 20 -3.14 5.19 1.05
C VAL A 20 -3.08 5.41 -0.47
N ASN A 21 -1.96 5.08 -1.10
CA ASN A 21 -1.83 5.19 -2.56
C ASN A 21 -2.71 4.20 -3.32
N GLY A 22 -2.92 2.99 -2.79
CA GLY A 22 -3.82 1.99 -3.35
C GLY A 22 -5.27 2.45 -3.30
N ILE A 23 -5.74 2.89 -2.13
CA ILE A 23 -7.10 3.44 -1.94
C ILE A 23 -7.33 4.70 -2.78
N ALA A 24 -6.31 5.53 -2.96
CA ALA A 24 -6.42 6.74 -3.77
C ALA A 24 -6.45 6.47 -5.29
N MET A 25 -6.30 5.22 -5.74
CA MET A 25 -6.13 4.94 -7.16
C MET A 25 -7.37 5.23 -7.98
N ASP A 26 -8.59 5.04 -7.49
CA ASP A 26 -9.79 5.37 -8.26
C ASP A 26 -10.33 6.79 -7.96
N GLY A 27 -9.77 7.45 -6.94
CA GLY A 27 -10.14 8.78 -6.48
C GLY A 27 -11.39 8.84 -5.60
N THR A 28 -11.98 7.71 -5.22
CA THR A 28 -13.19 7.63 -4.38
C THR A 28 -12.99 6.67 -3.22
N ILE A 29 -12.94 7.19 -1.98
CA ILE A 29 -12.87 6.29 -0.82
C ILE A 29 -14.24 5.70 -0.49
N THR A 30 -14.31 4.39 -0.49
CA THR A 30 -15.41 3.57 0.03
C THR A 30 -15.32 3.40 1.55
N LYS A 31 -16.45 3.00 2.16
CA LYS A 31 -16.48 2.69 3.58
C LYS A 31 -15.50 1.56 3.97
N SER A 32 -15.29 0.58 3.10
CA SER A 32 -14.45 -0.58 3.40
C SER A 32 -12.96 -0.19 3.45
N GLU A 33 -12.50 0.62 2.50
CA GLU A 33 -11.14 1.19 2.48
C GLU A 33 -10.83 2.01 3.72
N TYR A 34 -11.81 2.80 4.19
CA TYR A 34 -11.65 3.53 5.43
C TYR A 34 -11.55 2.65 6.67
N GLU A 35 -12.32 1.56 6.73
CA GLU A 35 -12.19 0.59 7.83
C GLU A 35 -10.81 -0.07 7.81
N VAL A 36 -10.17 -0.23 6.65
CA VAL A 36 -8.79 -0.68 6.54
C VAL A 36 -7.80 0.35 7.12
N LEU A 37 -7.97 1.66 6.85
CA LEU A 37 -7.14 2.72 7.47
C LEU A 37 -7.28 2.75 9.00
N LYS A 38 -8.51 2.59 9.51
CA LYS A 38 -8.76 2.45 10.96
C LYS A 38 -8.12 1.20 11.54
N ALA A 39 -8.18 0.08 10.82
CA ALA A 39 -7.55 -1.16 11.22
C ALA A 39 -6.03 -0.99 11.30
N TRP A 40 -5.41 -0.33 10.32
CA TRP A 40 -3.98 0.00 10.35
C TRP A 40 -3.62 0.80 11.61
N CYS A 41 -4.41 1.83 11.95
CA CYS A 41 -4.18 2.62 13.17
C CYS A 41 -4.25 1.75 14.44
N LYS A 42 -5.24 0.84 14.54
CA LYS A 42 -5.38 -0.05 15.70
C LYS A 42 -4.20 -1.01 15.82
N THR A 43 -3.75 -1.59 14.71
CA THR A 43 -2.65 -2.57 14.69
C THR A 43 -1.32 -1.95 15.10
N HIS A 44 -1.04 -0.72 14.66
CA HIS A 44 0.27 -0.10 14.82
C HIS A 44 0.39 0.84 16.02
N GLN A 45 -0.67 1.00 16.82
CA GLN A 45 -0.65 1.82 18.04
C GLN A 45 0.45 1.41 19.04
N SER A 46 0.84 0.13 19.06
CA SER A 46 1.91 -0.38 19.92
C SER A 46 3.30 0.16 19.59
N LEU A 47 3.50 0.68 18.38
CA LEU A 47 4.77 1.26 17.91
C LEU A 47 4.93 2.74 18.32
N CYS A 48 3.91 3.36 18.91
CA CYS A 48 3.93 4.77 19.35
C CYS A 48 4.84 5.02 20.56
N SER A 49 5.57 4.02 21.05
CA SER A 49 6.66 4.23 22.01
C SER A 49 7.97 4.70 21.34
N GLU A 50 8.05 4.63 20.01
CA GLU A 50 9.23 5.04 19.23
C GLU A 50 8.98 6.39 18.55
N GLU A 51 9.92 7.33 18.69
CA GLU A 51 9.97 8.53 17.86
C GLU A 51 10.87 8.27 16.63
N PRO A 52 10.56 8.83 15.45
CA PRO A 52 9.50 9.82 15.16
C PRO A 52 8.12 9.20 14.86
N PHE A 53 7.95 7.88 15.06
CA PHE A 53 6.73 7.17 14.68
C PHE A 53 5.50 7.64 15.45
N ASN A 54 5.62 7.94 16.74
CA ASN A 54 4.52 8.48 17.52
C ASN A 54 3.97 9.78 16.93
N THR A 55 4.84 10.75 16.63
CA THR A 55 4.45 12.03 16.00
C THR A 55 3.72 11.80 14.67
N PHE A 56 4.27 10.95 13.80
CA PHE A 56 3.65 10.56 12.54
C PHE A 56 2.27 9.90 12.74
N PHE A 57 2.18 8.95 13.67
CA PHE A 57 0.96 8.21 13.96
C PHE A 57 -0.14 9.10 14.51
N GLU A 58 0.18 10.08 15.35
CA GLU A 58 -0.79 11.05 15.87
C GLU A 58 -1.43 11.85 14.74
N GLU A 59 -0.64 12.35 13.78
CA GLU A 59 -1.14 13.07 12.60
C GLU A 59 -2.08 12.18 11.78
N ILE A 60 -1.64 10.98 11.40
CA ILE A 60 -2.46 10.01 10.65
C ILE A 60 -3.76 9.67 11.39
N SER A 61 -3.66 9.30 12.67
CA SER A 61 -4.83 8.85 13.45
C SER A 61 -5.84 9.97 13.68
N SER A 62 -5.40 11.23 13.70
CA SER A 62 -6.30 12.38 13.80
C SER A 62 -7.16 12.53 12.54
N LYS A 63 -6.54 12.38 11.34
CA LYS A 63 -7.24 12.43 10.06
C LYS A 63 -8.16 11.24 9.85
N VAL A 64 -7.71 10.05 10.25
CA VAL A 64 -8.54 8.84 10.17
C VAL A 64 -9.71 8.88 11.17
N LYS A 65 -9.73 9.71 12.21
CA LYS A 65 -10.85 9.74 13.19
C LYS A 65 -12.00 10.69 12.85
N THR A 66 -11.78 11.70 12.01
CA THR A 66 -12.76 12.77 11.75
C THR A 66 -14.03 12.26 11.04
N GLY A 67 -13.96 11.13 10.34
CA GLY A 67 -15.11 10.38 9.84
C GLY A 67 -15.78 10.97 8.60
N THR A 68 -15.40 12.17 8.18
CA THR A 68 -15.64 12.68 6.83
C THR A 68 -14.54 12.16 5.92
N ILE A 69 -14.93 11.71 4.73
CA ILE A 69 -13.99 11.11 3.82
C ILE A 69 -14.39 11.49 2.42
N GLY A 70 -13.53 12.27 1.78
CA GLY A 70 -13.52 12.51 0.36
C GLY A 70 -12.09 12.58 -0.15
N SER A 71 -11.95 13.16 -1.32
CA SER A 71 -10.65 13.39 -1.95
C SER A 71 -9.72 14.29 -1.12
N GLU A 72 -10.28 15.19 -0.29
CA GLU A 72 -9.50 16.10 0.55
C GLU A 72 -8.72 15.34 1.63
N GLU A 73 -9.35 14.41 2.36
CA GLU A 73 -8.65 13.62 3.38
C GLU A 73 -7.55 12.72 2.78
N ILE A 74 -7.70 12.20 1.55
CA ILE A 74 -6.59 11.49 0.87
C ILE A 74 -5.40 12.40 0.65
N ILE A 75 -5.64 13.61 0.14
CA ILE A 75 -4.59 14.57 -0.14
C ILE A 75 -3.86 14.90 1.16
N GLU A 76 -4.59 15.18 2.25
CA GLU A 76 -3.99 15.44 3.55
C GLU A 76 -3.18 14.25 4.08
N LEU A 77 -3.65 13.01 3.90
CA LEU A 77 -2.91 11.80 4.28
C LEU A 77 -1.63 11.65 3.46
N GLN A 78 -1.69 11.90 2.15
CA GLN A 78 -0.52 11.89 1.26
C GLN A 78 0.49 12.97 1.66
N GLU A 79 0.04 14.19 1.98
CA GLU A 79 0.90 15.27 2.47
C GLU A 79 1.61 14.90 3.78
N ILE A 80 0.90 14.23 4.72
CA ILE A 80 1.51 13.72 5.96
C ILE A 80 2.57 12.65 5.64
N LEU A 81 2.28 11.71 4.74
CA LEU A 81 3.23 10.68 4.32
C LEU A 81 4.48 11.29 3.68
N GLU A 82 4.32 12.26 2.79
CA GLU A 82 5.44 12.97 2.15
C GLU A 82 6.29 13.73 3.16
N LYS A 83 5.64 14.46 4.08
CA LYS A 83 6.31 15.20 5.16
C LYS A 83 7.21 14.30 6.01
N HIS A 84 6.78 13.06 6.27
CA HIS A 84 7.50 12.11 7.13
C HIS A 84 8.40 11.13 6.37
N ALA A 85 8.41 11.14 5.03
CA ALA A 85 9.15 10.17 4.22
C ALA A 85 10.67 10.10 4.55
N LEU A 86 11.30 11.24 4.79
CA LEU A 86 12.73 11.29 5.16
C LEU A 86 13.03 10.64 6.52
N SER A 87 12.07 10.68 7.44
CA SER A 87 12.21 10.10 8.78
C SER A 87 12.24 8.57 8.77
N PHE A 88 11.69 7.95 7.72
CA PHE A 88 11.60 6.49 7.57
C PHE A 88 12.42 5.97 6.40
N GLN A 89 13.29 6.80 5.81
CA GLN A 89 14.13 6.41 4.69
C GLN A 89 15.12 5.30 5.06
N GLU A 90 15.32 4.38 4.13
CA GLU A 90 16.27 3.27 4.20
C GLU A 90 17.41 3.43 3.20
N LYS A 91 18.50 2.71 3.44
CA LYS A 91 19.66 2.70 2.54
C LYS A 91 19.39 1.94 1.23
N ASP A 92 18.56 0.91 1.31
CA ASP A 92 18.21 0.04 0.19
C ASP A 92 16.69 -0.01 0.08
N LYS A 93 16.20 0.54 -1.03
CA LYS A 93 14.78 0.70 -1.29
C LYS A 93 14.08 -0.58 -1.71
N THR A 94 14.82 -1.67 -1.95
CA THR A 94 14.24 -2.94 -2.41
C THR A 94 13.17 -3.44 -1.45
N LYS A 95 13.48 -3.51 -0.16
CA LYS A 95 12.53 -4.01 0.85
C LYS A 95 11.40 -3.03 1.13
N SER A 96 11.68 -1.72 1.17
CA SER A 96 10.63 -0.73 1.42
C SER A 96 9.64 -0.68 0.28
N ASN A 97 10.10 -0.78 -0.96
CA ASN A 97 9.23 -0.87 -2.14
C ASN A 97 8.38 -2.15 -2.14
N LEU A 98 8.88 -3.26 -1.60
CA LEU A 98 8.05 -4.46 -1.42
C LEU A 98 6.93 -4.22 -0.39
N HIS A 99 7.22 -3.60 0.76
CA HIS A 99 6.18 -3.26 1.74
C HIS A 99 5.21 -2.19 1.24
N PHE A 100 5.70 -1.24 0.45
CA PHE A 100 4.85 -0.30 -0.28
C PHE A 100 3.92 -1.05 -1.22
N LEU A 101 4.44 -1.97 -2.04
CA LEU A 101 3.63 -2.79 -2.94
C LEU A 101 2.58 -3.62 -2.16
N GLN A 102 2.95 -4.18 -1.00
CA GLN A 102 1.98 -4.85 -0.11
C GLN A 102 0.85 -3.90 0.31
N GLY A 103 1.20 -2.67 0.71
CA GLY A 103 0.23 -1.64 1.03
C GLY A 103 -0.71 -1.36 -0.14
N VAL A 104 -0.17 -1.16 -1.34
CA VAL A 104 -0.96 -0.89 -2.55
C VAL A 104 -1.92 -2.04 -2.85
N CYS A 105 -1.43 -3.28 -2.84
CA CYS A 105 -2.26 -4.46 -3.00
C CYS A 105 -3.37 -4.53 -1.95
N TYR A 106 -3.09 -4.15 -0.70
CA TYR A 106 -4.11 -4.13 0.34
C TYR A 106 -5.17 -3.06 0.07
N GLY A 107 -4.77 -1.86 -0.36
CA GLY A 107 -5.68 -0.78 -0.71
C GLY A 107 -6.64 -1.16 -1.82
N ILE A 108 -6.11 -1.65 -2.94
CA ILE A 108 -6.90 -2.11 -4.11
C ILE A 108 -7.88 -3.24 -3.74
N MET A 109 -7.56 -4.05 -2.73
CA MET A 109 -8.43 -5.15 -2.30
C MET A 109 -9.49 -4.75 -1.28
N ALA A 110 -9.41 -3.56 -0.71
CA ALA A 110 -10.10 -3.25 0.53
C ALA A 110 -11.63 -3.14 0.34
N ASP A 111 -12.10 -2.69 -0.81
CA ASP A 111 -13.52 -2.63 -1.16
C ASP A 111 -14.07 -3.94 -1.76
N GLY A 112 -13.17 -4.82 -2.21
CA GLY A 112 -13.49 -6.08 -2.84
C GLY A 112 -13.75 -6.00 -4.34
N ASP A 113 -13.51 -4.87 -5.00
CA ASP A 113 -13.72 -4.68 -6.44
C ASP A 113 -12.44 -4.20 -7.14
N ILE A 114 -11.58 -5.16 -7.52
CA ILE A 114 -10.37 -4.88 -8.29
C ILE A 114 -10.77 -4.52 -9.72
N ASN A 115 -10.56 -3.27 -10.11
CA ASN A 115 -10.91 -2.79 -11.44
C ASN A 115 -9.68 -2.49 -12.31
N LYS A 116 -9.90 -2.37 -13.62
CA LYS A 116 -8.82 -2.20 -14.60
C LYS A 116 -8.03 -0.90 -14.41
N TYR A 117 -8.68 0.16 -13.94
CA TYR A 117 -8.02 1.46 -13.75
C TYR A 117 -7.00 1.41 -12.61
N GLU A 118 -7.32 0.71 -11.52
CA GLU A 118 -6.38 0.46 -10.42
C GLU A 118 -5.21 -0.39 -10.88
N LEU A 119 -5.47 -1.47 -11.63
CA LEU A 119 -4.41 -2.32 -12.17
C LEU A 119 -3.50 -1.56 -13.13
N GLU A 120 -4.03 -0.69 -13.99
CA GLU A 120 -3.22 0.16 -14.88
C GLU A 120 -2.33 1.13 -14.10
N LYS A 121 -2.85 1.72 -13.01
CA LYS A 121 -2.05 2.58 -12.12
C LYS A 121 -0.98 1.81 -11.36
N LEU A 122 -1.32 0.63 -10.84
CA LEU A 122 -0.37 -0.27 -10.20
C LEU A 122 0.72 -0.68 -11.19
N LYS A 123 0.35 -1.13 -12.39
CA LYS A 123 1.29 -1.49 -13.44
C LYS A 123 2.24 -0.34 -13.77
N LYS A 124 1.71 0.88 -13.92
CA LYS A 124 2.56 2.07 -14.15
C LYS A 124 3.60 2.24 -13.04
N TRP A 125 3.20 2.15 -11.78
CA TRP A 125 4.14 2.21 -10.66
C TRP A 125 5.16 1.05 -10.73
N MET A 126 4.74 -0.15 -11.10
CA MET A 126 5.66 -1.29 -11.24
C MET A 126 6.65 -1.10 -12.39
N ASP A 127 6.23 -0.53 -13.52
CA ASP A 127 7.09 -0.19 -14.65
C ASP A 127 8.15 0.86 -14.26
N GLU A 128 7.77 1.85 -13.45
CA GLU A 128 8.72 2.83 -12.87
C GLU A 128 9.71 2.19 -11.87
N ASN A 129 9.41 0.98 -11.39
CA ASN A 129 10.23 0.20 -10.46
C ASN A 129 10.75 -1.10 -11.10
N GLU A 130 10.98 -1.12 -12.43
CA GLU A 130 11.44 -2.30 -13.20
C GLU A 130 12.73 -2.93 -12.64
N TYR A 131 13.55 -2.18 -11.92
CA TYR A 131 14.74 -2.72 -11.25
C TYR A 131 14.42 -3.83 -10.23
N LEU A 132 13.16 -3.96 -9.80
CA LEU A 132 12.63 -5.02 -8.94
C LEU A 132 12.08 -6.23 -9.72
N SER A 133 12.06 -6.20 -11.05
CA SER A 133 11.44 -7.24 -11.90
C SER A 133 11.96 -8.67 -11.67
N ALA A 134 13.19 -8.82 -11.18
CA ALA A 134 13.76 -10.12 -10.81
C ALA A 134 13.61 -10.47 -9.31
N THR A 135 12.92 -9.64 -8.53
CA THR A 135 12.77 -9.77 -7.07
C THR A 135 11.46 -10.45 -6.74
N TYR A 136 11.51 -11.56 -6.02
CA TYR A 136 10.32 -12.14 -5.41
C TYR A 136 9.87 -11.32 -4.19
N PRO A 137 8.57 -11.04 -4.01
CA PRO A 137 7.43 -11.47 -4.84
C PRO A 137 6.99 -10.45 -5.92
N PHE A 138 7.74 -9.36 -6.12
CA PHE A 138 7.42 -8.32 -7.10
C PHE A 138 7.19 -8.89 -8.50
N ASN A 139 8.05 -9.81 -8.94
CA ASN A 139 7.97 -10.44 -10.27
C ASN A 139 6.64 -11.18 -10.49
N GLU A 140 6.17 -11.95 -9.50
CA GLU A 140 4.91 -12.69 -9.61
C GLU A 140 3.71 -11.74 -9.64
N ILE A 141 3.71 -10.71 -8.80
CA ILE A 141 2.66 -9.69 -8.82
C ILE A 141 2.64 -8.98 -10.18
N TYR A 142 3.80 -8.72 -10.77
CA TYR A 142 3.90 -8.06 -12.08
C TYR A 142 3.23 -8.91 -13.17
N GLU A 143 3.57 -10.19 -13.23
CA GLU A 143 3.01 -11.13 -14.22
C GLU A 143 1.49 -11.26 -14.08
N VAL A 144 0.98 -11.35 -12.84
CA VAL A 144 -0.45 -11.47 -12.56
C VAL A 144 -1.19 -10.19 -13.00
N VAL A 145 -0.64 -9.02 -12.69
CA VAL A 145 -1.21 -7.72 -13.07
C VAL A 145 -1.18 -7.52 -14.59
N GLU A 146 -0.06 -7.84 -15.23
CA GLU A 146 0.11 -7.72 -16.69
C GLU A 146 -0.90 -8.60 -17.45
N HIS A 147 -1.09 -9.84 -17.00
CA HIS A 147 -2.07 -10.75 -17.58
C HIS A 147 -3.49 -10.18 -17.52
N ALA A 148 -3.91 -9.68 -16.36
CA ALA A 148 -5.25 -9.15 -16.14
C ALA A 148 -5.56 -7.87 -16.94
N ILE A 149 -4.57 -7.01 -17.17
CA ILE A 149 -4.73 -5.78 -17.96
C ILE A 149 -4.87 -6.09 -19.46
N GLY A 150 -4.25 -7.17 -19.94
CA GLY A 150 -4.29 -7.58 -21.34
C GLY A 150 -5.71 -7.81 -21.89
N ASN A 151 -6.66 -8.15 -21.01
CA ASN A 151 -8.04 -8.41 -21.38
C ASN A 151 -8.92 -7.14 -21.38
N ARG A 152 -10.02 -7.18 -22.16
CA ARG A 152 -10.94 -6.02 -22.29
C ARG A 152 -11.70 -5.74 -20.99
N LYS A 153 -11.96 -6.77 -20.20
CA LYS A 153 -12.57 -6.73 -18.88
C LYS A 153 -11.87 -7.79 -18.03
N ILE A 154 -11.75 -7.53 -16.74
CA ILE A 154 -11.29 -8.53 -15.78
C ILE A 154 -12.41 -9.57 -15.66
N GLU A 155 -12.12 -10.79 -16.11
CA GLU A 155 -13.03 -11.91 -15.98
C GLU A 155 -13.02 -12.48 -14.56
N ASN A 156 -14.07 -13.20 -14.16
CA ASN A 156 -14.19 -13.75 -12.81
C ASN A 156 -13.00 -14.65 -12.42
N GLU A 157 -12.46 -15.42 -13.37
CA GLU A 157 -11.31 -16.29 -13.13
C GLU A 157 -10.03 -15.48 -12.86
N GLU A 158 -9.83 -14.40 -13.62
CA GLU A 158 -8.70 -13.47 -13.44
C GLU A 158 -8.79 -12.73 -12.10
N TYR A 159 -9.98 -12.25 -11.76
CA TYR A 159 -10.23 -11.63 -10.45
C TYR A 159 -9.91 -12.60 -9.30
N MET A 160 -10.37 -13.85 -9.41
CA MET A 160 -10.12 -14.87 -8.39
C MET A 160 -8.62 -15.18 -8.26
N TYR A 161 -7.90 -15.21 -9.38
CA TYR A 161 -6.46 -15.42 -9.43
C TYR A 161 -5.70 -14.23 -8.80
N LEU A 162 -5.98 -12.99 -9.24
CA LEU A 162 -5.45 -11.75 -8.66
C LEU A 162 -5.66 -11.69 -7.15
N SER A 163 -6.91 -11.85 -6.72
CA SER A 163 -7.30 -11.78 -5.30
C SER A 163 -6.57 -12.83 -4.47
N LYS A 164 -6.35 -14.04 -5.02
CA LYS A 164 -5.59 -15.09 -4.35
C LYS A 164 -4.13 -14.68 -4.16
N TYR A 165 -3.44 -14.25 -5.21
CA TYR A 165 -2.02 -13.88 -5.13
C TYR A 165 -1.77 -12.68 -4.24
N PHE A 166 -2.63 -11.65 -4.33
CA PHE A 166 -2.52 -10.51 -3.43
C PHE A 166 -2.70 -10.95 -1.97
N LYS A 167 -3.67 -11.82 -1.65
CA LYS A 167 -3.83 -12.38 -0.29
C LYS A 167 -2.63 -13.19 0.18
N GLU A 168 -1.97 -13.92 -0.71
CA GLU A 168 -0.75 -14.66 -0.39
C GLU A 168 0.42 -13.71 -0.12
N PHE A 169 0.57 -12.67 -0.94
CA PHE A 169 1.58 -11.63 -0.79
C PHE A 169 1.43 -10.81 0.50
N LEU A 170 0.20 -10.51 0.93
CA LEU A 170 -0.08 -9.81 2.19
C LEU A 170 0.33 -10.60 3.44
N LYS A 171 0.64 -11.91 3.32
CA LYS A 171 1.10 -12.74 4.44
C LYS A 171 2.63 -12.81 4.54
N ILE A 172 3.36 -12.24 3.58
CA ILE A 172 4.82 -12.26 3.56
C ILE A 172 5.35 -11.19 4.52
N GLU A 173 6.29 -11.58 5.39
CA GLU A 173 6.95 -10.69 6.38
C GLU A 173 8.15 -9.95 5.81
#